data_AF-X1CBG0-F1
#
_entry.id   AF-X1CBG0-F1
#
_cell.length_a   1.000
_cell.length_b   1.000
_cell.length_c   1.000
_cell.angle_alpha   90.00
_cell.angle_beta   90.00
_cell.angle_gamma   90.00
#
_symmetry.space_group_name_H-M   'P 1'
#
loop_
_entity.id
_entity.type
_entity.pdbx_description
1 polymer ?
#
loop_
_entity_poly.entity_id
_entity_poly.type
_entity_poly.pdbx_seq_one_letter_code
_entity_poly.pdbx_strand_id
1 'polypeptide(L)'
;SQKMIFPGMIMNYNGMEMTVNILENNPAQSAAQNLNNSIEGLEYKMIQAVQNLSVDTIYNIAFLEGHGELDEFSVGDITYELAKYYNVDRGVIGGKLNILDKYATLIIAKPELRFSEADKFVIDQYIMNGGRVLWLLDAVQVRSDSLQSAGSTAGLYRPLNLVDQLFKYGVRVNPKIVQDQQCSIIPINIALAGQQPRFSPVPWIYFPLLTPLNNHPVTKNLNLIKSEFINTLDTVSAIPSVKKKYLLFTSKFSRVISPPVRISLEEIKNPPAPKEFNVSHLPVAVLLEGSFESVFKNRPTDLYIG
;
A
#
# COMPACT_ATOMS: atom_id res chain seq x y z
N SER A 1 13.91 32.00 19.38
CA SER A 1 12.84 31.19 20.00
C SER A 1 11.77 30.94 18.96
N GLN A 2 11.65 29.71 18.44
CA GLN A 2 10.60 29.34 17.49
C GLN A 2 9.37 28.87 18.28
N LYS A 3 8.22 29.50 18.06
CA LYS A 3 6.93 29.03 18.59
C LYS A 3 6.27 28.16 17.53
N MET A 4 6.04 26.88 17.84
CA MET A 4 5.20 26.03 17.01
C MET A 4 3.73 26.34 17.31
N ILE A 5 2.94 26.60 16.28
CA ILE A 5 1.51 26.92 16.37
C ILE A 5 0.77 25.81 15.63
N PHE A 6 -0.18 25.18 16.31
CA PHE A 6 -1.05 24.13 15.76
C PHE A 6 -2.49 24.62 15.79
N PRO A 7 -2.95 25.34 14.76
CA PRO A 7 -4.33 25.79 14.71
C PRO A 7 -5.25 24.58 14.46
N GLY A 8 -6.32 24.50 15.24
CA GLY A 8 -7.29 23.40 15.15
C GLY A 8 -8.67 23.83 15.63
N MET A 9 -9.65 22.98 15.38
CA MET A 9 -11.03 23.13 15.82
C MET A 9 -11.45 21.88 16.62
N ILE A 10 -12.31 22.06 17.62
CA ILE A 10 -13.00 20.96 18.30
C ILE A 10 -14.46 21.03 17.87
N MET A 11 -15.01 19.91 17.39
CA MET A 11 -16.41 19.78 17.03
C MET A 11 -17.07 18.77 17.97
N ASN A 12 -18.27 19.11 18.46
CA ASN A 12 -19.05 18.26 19.36
C ASN A 12 -20.44 18.04 18.76
N TYR A 13 -20.89 16.78 18.74
CA TYR A 13 -22.26 16.42 18.40
C TYR A 13 -22.70 15.23 19.26
N ASN A 14 -23.86 15.35 19.92
CA ASN A 14 -24.43 14.31 20.79
C ASN A 14 -23.42 13.73 21.83
N GLY A 15 -22.53 14.57 22.36
CA GLY A 15 -21.55 14.17 23.37
C GLY A 15 -20.29 13.48 22.81
N MET A 16 -20.18 13.30 21.49
CA MET A 16 -18.94 12.89 20.83
C MET A 16 -18.13 14.12 20.41
N GLU A 17 -16.82 14.09 20.67
CA GLU A 17 -15.89 15.17 20.32
C GLU A 17 -14.85 14.70 19.30
N MET A 18 -14.60 15.53 18.28
CA MET A 18 -13.56 15.31 17.29
C MET A 18 -12.70 16.57 17.13
N THR A 19 -11.38 16.38 17.06
CA THR A 19 -10.42 17.45 16.79
C THR A 19 -10.05 17.48 15.31
N VAL A 20 -10.00 18.68 14.72
CA VAL A 20 -9.71 18.89 13.31
C VAL A 20 -8.53 19.83 13.17
N ASN A 21 -7.45 19.34 12.53
CA ASN A 21 -6.31 20.17 12.20
C ASN A 21 -6.58 20.97 10.91
N ILE A 22 -6.64 22.29 11.04
CA ILE A 22 -6.99 23.20 9.94
C ILE A 22 -5.79 23.73 9.17
N LEU A 23 -4.56 23.40 9.58
CA LEU A 23 -3.34 23.79 8.88
C LEU A 23 -2.58 22.57 8.37
N GLU A 24 -2.44 22.51 7.05
CA GLU A 24 -1.53 21.59 6.38
C GLU A 24 -0.12 22.16 6.36
N ASN A 25 0.85 21.31 6.67
CA ASN A 25 2.24 21.68 6.66
C ASN A 25 3.01 20.73 5.74
N ASN A 26 3.28 21.19 4.52
CA ASN A 26 4.16 20.50 3.59
C ASN A 26 5.54 21.20 3.60
N PRO A 27 6.60 20.54 4.11
CA PRO A 27 7.95 21.10 4.14
C PRO A 27 8.54 21.40 2.75
N ALA A 28 8.02 20.76 1.70
CA ALA A 28 8.46 20.96 0.33
C ALA A 28 7.83 22.19 -0.35
N GLN A 29 6.87 22.86 0.30
CA GLN A 29 6.13 23.99 -0.26
C GLN A 29 6.35 25.26 0.56
N SER A 30 6.11 26.42 -0.06
CA SER A 30 6.19 27.70 0.62
C SER A 30 5.07 27.85 1.66
N ALA A 31 5.29 28.69 2.69
CA ALA A 31 4.29 28.97 3.70
C ALA A 31 2.96 29.51 3.10
N ALA A 32 3.06 30.34 2.06
CA ALA A 32 1.88 30.85 1.34
C ALA A 32 1.11 29.73 0.61
N GLN A 33 1.83 28.79 0.00
CA GLN A 33 1.19 27.64 -0.67
C GLN A 33 0.54 26.70 0.35
N ASN A 34 1.20 26.44 1.48
CA ASN A 34 0.62 25.65 2.57
C ASN A 34 -0.67 26.29 3.11
N LEU A 35 -0.69 27.62 3.28
CA LEU A 35 -1.89 28.35 3.66
C LEU A 35 -3.00 28.22 2.61
N ASN A 36 -2.69 28.39 1.33
CA ASN A 36 -3.68 28.23 0.25
C ASN A 36 -4.26 26.82 0.22
N ASN A 37 -3.41 25.78 0.29
CA ASN A 37 -3.89 24.39 0.34
C ASN A 37 -4.75 24.13 1.59
N SER A 38 -4.38 24.73 2.73
CA SER A 38 -5.16 24.62 3.97
C SER A 38 -6.53 25.27 3.84
N ILE A 39 -6.62 26.43 3.16
CA ILE A 39 -7.89 27.11 2.86
C ILE A 39 -8.73 26.24 1.91
N GLU A 40 -8.13 25.70 0.85
CA GLU A 40 -8.81 24.80 -0.10
C GLU A 40 -9.30 23.50 0.57
N GLY A 41 -8.55 22.95 1.52
CA GLY A 41 -8.88 21.72 2.23
C GLY A 41 -9.81 21.92 3.43
N LEU A 42 -10.05 23.15 3.88
CA LEU A 42 -10.79 23.45 5.12
C LEU A 42 -12.23 22.93 5.04
N GLU A 43 -12.92 23.20 3.92
CA GLU A 43 -14.30 22.75 3.71
C GLU A 43 -14.38 21.23 3.79
N TYR A 44 -13.49 20.53 3.08
CA TYR A 44 -13.43 19.07 3.09
C TYR A 44 -13.24 18.54 4.52
N LYS A 45 -12.29 19.09 5.28
CA LYS A 45 -12.02 18.68 6.66
C LYS A 45 -13.20 18.93 7.60
N MET A 46 -13.90 20.05 7.43
CA MET A 46 -15.10 20.36 8.22
C MET A 46 -16.26 19.41 7.87
N ILE A 47 -16.53 19.20 6.59
CA ILE A 47 -17.57 18.26 6.13
C ILE A 47 -17.27 16.86 6.61
N GLN A 48 -16.01 16.42 6.52
CA GLN A 48 -15.59 15.11 6.98
C GLN A 48 -15.84 14.95 8.49
N ALA A 49 -15.48 15.93 9.31
CA ALA A 49 -15.72 15.87 10.75
C ALA A 49 -17.21 15.87 11.11
N VAL A 50 -18.03 16.69 10.43
CA VAL A 50 -19.49 16.67 10.59
C VAL A 50 -20.06 15.32 10.18
N GLN A 51 -19.61 14.75 9.05
CA GLN A 51 -20.03 13.42 8.61
C GLN A 51 -19.70 12.38 9.68
N ASN A 52 -18.47 12.32 10.17
CA ASN A 52 -18.08 11.33 11.18
C ASN A 52 -18.92 11.43 12.45
N LEU A 53 -19.21 12.66 12.87
CA LEU A 53 -20.03 12.93 14.06
C LEU A 53 -21.52 12.62 13.84
N SER A 54 -22.00 12.67 12.59
CA SER A 54 -23.42 12.52 12.23
C SER A 54 -23.76 11.14 11.64
N VAL A 55 -22.80 10.22 11.54
CA VAL A 55 -23.01 8.91 10.91
C VAL A 55 -23.83 8.00 11.83
N ASP A 56 -24.97 7.52 11.33
CA ASP A 56 -25.86 6.58 12.05
C ASP A 56 -25.33 5.13 12.05
N THR A 57 -24.36 4.81 11.20
CA THR A 57 -23.85 3.43 11.03
C THR A 57 -22.35 3.42 10.81
N ILE A 58 -21.63 2.84 11.78
CA ILE A 58 -20.18 2.62 11.68
C ILE A 58 -19.95 1.33 10.88
N TYR A 59 -19.24 1.42 9.76
CA TYR A 59 -18.91 0.25 8.95
C TYR A 59 -17.77 -0.55 9.60
N ASN A 60 -17.84 -1.88 9.45
CA ASN A 60 -16.75 -2.76 9.88
C ASN A 60 -15.76 -2.95 8.72
N ILE A 61 -14.47 -2.91 9.02
CA ILE A 61 -13.40 -3.29 8.11
C ILE A 61 -12.56 -4.39 8.76
N ALA A 62 -11.96 -5.26 7.96
CA ALA A 62 -11.16 -6.36 8.48
C ALA A 62 -9.75 -6.38 7.87
N PHE A 63 -8.72 -6.52 8.70
CA PHE A 63 -7.43 -7.02 8.27
C PHE A 63 -7.46 -8.55 8.24
N LEU A 64 -7.10 -9.12 7.09
CA LEU A 64 -6.99 -10.57 6.93
C LEU A 64 -5.75 -11.10 7.64
N GLU A 65 -5.91 -12.26 8.25
CA GLU A 65 -4.84 -13.07 8.83
C GLU A 65 -4.91 -14.52 8.33
N GLY A 66 -3.86 -15.29 8.59
CA GLY A 66 -3.78 -16.73 8.29
C GLY A 66 -2.83 -17.08 7.15
N HIS A 67 -2.32 -16.09 6.40
CA HIS A 67 -1.36 -16.27 5.30
C HIS A 67 -0.06 -15.50 5.54
N GLY A 68 0.27 -15.18 6.79
CA GLY A 68 1.48 -14.42 7.14
C GLY A 68 1.40 -12.94 6.77
N GLU A 69 0.19 -12.37 6.75
CA GLU A 69 -0.02 -10.93 6.67
C GLU A 69 0.65 -10.19 7.83
N LEU A 70 0.86 -8.87 7.66
CA LEU A 70 1.45 -8.00 8.68
C LEU A 70 0.66 -8.04 10.00
N ASP A 71 1.40 -8.15 11.11
CA ASP A 71 0.85 -8.19 12.46
C ASP A 71 0.29 -6.82 12.93
N GLU A 72 -0.36 -6.80 14.10
CA GLU A 72 -0.97 -5.60 14.68
C GLU A 72 0.03 -4.46 14.87
N PHE A 73 1.26 -4.77 15.26
CA PHE A 73 2.29 -3.76 15.46
C PHE A 73 2.71 -3.12 14.14
N SER A 74 2.86 -3.93 13.09
CA SER A 74 3.28 -3.48 11.76
C SER A 74 2.25 -2.58 11.07
N VAL A 75 0.95 -2.79 11.33
CA VAL A 75 -0.13 -1.95 10.79
C VAL A 75 -0.80 -1.06 11.85
N GLY A 76 -0.17 -0.85 13.00
CA GLY A 76 -0.78 -0.16 14.14
C GLY A 76 -1.19 1.28 13.83
N ASP A 77 -0.32 2.03 13.13
CA ASP A 77 -0.58 3.43 12.76
C ASP A 77 -1.82 3.57 11.84
N ILE A 78 -1.87 2.80 10.75
CA ILE A 78 -3.02 2.81 9.84
C ILE A 78 -4.29 2.26 10.52
N THR A 79 -4.15 1.28 11.42
CA THR A 79 -5.28 0.74 12.20
C THR A 79 -5.87 1.83 13.11
N TYR A 80 -5.02 2.59 13.81
CA TYR A 80 -5.43 3.69 14.67
C TYR A 80 -6.13 4.80 13.89
N GLU A 81 -5.61 5.16 12.71
CA GLU A 81 -6.25 6.16 11.85
C GLU A 81 -7.62 5.69 11.32
N LEU A 82 -7.73 4.42 10.91
CA LEU A 82 -8.99 3.84 10.44
C LEU A 82 -10.03 3.70 11.56
N ALA A 83 -9.61 3.39 12.78
CA ALA A 83 -10.48 3.22 13.95
C ALA A 83 -11.24 4.50 14.35
N LYS A 84 -10.82 5.67 13.85
CA LYS A 84 -11.55 6.94 14.02
C LYS A 84 -12.86 6.99 13.22
N TYR A 85 -13.02 6.12 12.22
CA TYR A 85 -14.12 6.14 11.25
C TYR A 85 -14.86 4.80 11.16
N TYR A 86 -14.18 3.70 11.50
CA TYR A 86 -14.64 2.34 11.27
C TYR A 86 -14.38 1.46 12.50
N ASN A 87 -15.15 0.37 12.63
CA ASN A 87 -14.76 -0.72 13.50
C ASN A 87 -13.71 -1.56 12.77
N VAL A 88 -12.52 -1.68 13.34
CA VAL A 88 -11.40 -2.40 12.70
C VAL A 88 -11.21 -3.74 13.41
N ASP A 89 -11.57 -4.82 12.71
CA ASP A 89 -11.35 -6.18 13.16
C ASP A 89 -10.12 -6.79 12.50
N ARG A 90 -9.63 -7.89 13.07
CA ARG A 90 -8.61 -8.77 12.49
C ARG A 90 -9.09 -10.21 12.57
N GLY A 91 -8.76 -11.04 11.58
CA GLY A 91 -9.13 -12.45 11.67
C GLY A 91 -8.83 -13.30 10.44
N VAL A 92 -9.05 -14.61 10.61
CA VAL A 92 -8.77 -15.65 9.60
C VAL A 92 -10.07 -16.09 8.93
N ILE A 93 -10.05 -16.24 7.60
CA ILE A 93 -11.18 -16.75 6.82
C ILE A 93 -11.38 -18.26 7.08
N GLY A 94 -10.33 -19.06 6.87
CA GLY A 94 -10.32 -20.49 7.13
C GLY A 94 -11.33 -21.27 6.27
N GLY A 95 -11.55 -20.84 5.03
CA GLY A 95 -12.53 -21.42 4.10
C GLY A 95 -14.00 -21.25 4.48
N LYS A 96 -14.32 -20.48 5.54
CA LYS A 96 -15.70 -20.32 6.00
C LYS A 96 -16.45 -19.32 5.15
N LEU A 97 -17.50 -19.78 4.47
CA LEU A 97 -18.39 -18.90 3.71
C LEU A 97 -19.06 -17.87 4.62
N ASN A 98 -19.36 -16.71 4.03
CA ASN A 98 -20.11 -15.61 4.64
C ASN A 98 -19.44 -14.95 5.86
N ILE A 99 -18.24 -15.41 6.27
CA ILE A 99 -17.49 -14.81 7.37
C ILE A 99 -17.14 -13.34 7.09
N LEU A 100 -17.07 -12.98 5.81
CA LEU A 100 -16.74 -11.64 5.34
C LEU A 100 -17.96 -10.71 5.17
N ASP A 101 -19.20 -11.23 5.23
CA ASP A 101 -20.41 -10.49 4.82
C ASP A 101 -20.70 -9.28 5.70
N LYS A 102 -20.25 -9.30 6.97
CA LYS A 102 -20.40 -8.18 7.90
C LYS A 102 -19.40 -7.04 7.69
N TYR A 103 -18.42 -7.21 6.79
CA TYR A 103 -17.35 -6.25 6.55
C TYR A 103 -17.56 -5.47 5.24
N ALA A 104 -17.52 -4.15 5.34
CA ALA A 104 -17.58 -3.26 4.18
C ALA A 104 -16.30 -3.27 3.35
N THR A 105 -15.15 -3.59 3.97
CA THR A 105 -13.86 -3.68 3.29
C THR A 105 -12.94 -4.71 3.94
N LEU A 106 -12.26 -5.50 3.12
CA LEU A 106 -11.19 -6.42 3.51
C LEU A 106 -9.83 -5.83 3.12
N ILE A 107 -8.86 -5.89 4.02
CA ILE A 107 -7.48 -5.44 3.80
C ILE A 107 -6.56 -6.66 3.87
N ILE A 108 -5.81 -6.92 2.80
CA ILE A 108 -4.87 -8.02 2.70
C ILE A 108 -3.47 -7.42 2.65
N ALA A 109 -2.81 -7.39 3.81
CA ALA A 109 -1.59 -6.63 4.04
C ALA A 109 -0.34 -7.53 3.96
N LYS A 110 0.32 -7.53 2.80
CA LYS A 110 1.60 -8.23 2.53
C LYS A 110 1.60 -9.69 3.02
N PRO A 111 0.69 -10.54 2.52
CA PRO A 111 0.72 -11.97 2.84
C PRO A 111 2.01 -12.61 2.34
N GLU A 112 2.52 -13.60 3.09
CA GLU A 112 3.76 -14.31 2.77
C GLU A 112 3.55 -15.78 2.37
N LEU A 113 2.39 -16.35 2.69
CA LEU A 113 2.02 -17.74 2.44
C LEU A 113 1.04 -17.85 1.28
N ARG A 114 0.98 -19.05 0.69
CA ARG A 114 0.06 -19.35 -0.41
C ARG A 114 -1.37 -19.46 0.10
N PHE A 115 -2.30 -18.84 -0.61
CA PHE A 115 -3.73 -18.95 -0.32
C PHE A 115 -4.26 -20.31 -0.74
N SER A 116 -5.08 -20.91 0.13
CA SER A 116 -5.84 -22.12 -0.19
C SER A 116 -6.93 -21.82 -1.21
N GLU A 117 -7.40 -22.82 -1.97
CA GLU A 117 -8.53 -22.59 -2.89
C GLU A 117 -9.82 -22.24 -2.14
N ALA A 118 -10.00 -22.73 -0.91
CA ALA A 118 -11.14 -22.39 -0.06
C ALA A 118 -11.12 -20.91 0.36
N ASP A 119 -9.98 -20.39 0.82
CA ASP A 119 -9.87 -18.96 1.18
C ASP A 119 -10.00 -18.06 -0.05
N LYS A 120 -9.41 -18.45 -1.19
CA LYS A 120 -9.61 -17.75 -2.47
C LYS A 120 -11.08 -17.70 -2.85
N PHE A 121 -11.80 -18.81 -2.66
CA PHE A 121 -13.23 -18.89 -2.97
C PHE A 121 -14.04 -17.93 -2.10
N VAL A 122 -13.79 -17.87 -0.80
CA VAL A 122 -14.48 -16.92 0.09
C VAL A 122 -14.21 -15.47 -0.31
N ILE A 123 -12.95 -15.11 -0.62
CA ILE A 123 -12.61 -13.75 -1.08
C ILE A 123 -13.28 -13.44 -2.42
N ASP A 124 -13.31 -14.42 -3.34
CA ASP A 124 -13.97 -14.27 -4.63
C ASP A 124 -15.47 -14.01 -4.46
N GLN A 125 -16.17 -14.82 -3.66
CA GLN A 125 -17.60 -14.62 -3.39
C GLN A 125 -17.88 -13.29 -2.68
N TYR A 126 -17.02 -12.88 -1.75
CA TYR A 126 -17.11 -11.56 -1.12
C TYR A 126 -17.06 -10.42 -2.17
N ILE A 127 -16.12 -10.48 -3.11
CA ILE A 127 -16.02 -9.48 -4.20
C ILE A 127 -17.25 -9.56 -5.12
N MET A 128 -17.72 -10.76 -5.48
CA MET A 128 -18.90 -10.93 -6.33
C MET A 128 -20.16 -10.33 -5.69
N ASN A 129 -20.26 -10.37 -4.36
CA ASN A 129 -21.36 -9.78 -3.59
C ASN A 129 -21.21 -8.26 -3.35
N GLY A 130 -20.25 -7.60 -4.01
CA GLY A 130 -20.03 -6.16 -3.90
C GLY A 130 -19.06 -5.74 -2.80
N GLY A 131 -18.38 -6.71 -2.18
CA GLY A 131 -17.30 -6.47 -1.23
C GLY A 131 -16.13 -5.72 -1.85
N ARG A 132 -15.39 -4.99 -1.01
CA ARG A 132 -14.26 -4.14 -1.43
C ARG A 132 -12.99 -4.70 -0.82
N VAL A 133 -11.93 -4.81 -1.62
CA VAL A 133 -10.66 -5.40 -1.14
C VAL A 133 -9.50 -4.46 -1.46
N LEU A 134 -8.72 -4.14 -0.43
CA LEU A 134 -7.42 -3.49 -0.56
C LEU A 134 -6.33 -4.55 -0.55
N TRP A 135 -5.65 -4.70 -1.69
CA TRP A 135 -4.55 -5.63 -1.87
C TRP A 135 -3.21 -4.92 -1.74
N LEU A 136 -2.38 -5.35 -0.79
CA LEU A 136 -0.99 -4.92 -0.65
C LEU A 136 -0.12 -6.16 -0.81
N LEU A 137 0.41 -6.38 -2.01
CA LEU A 137 1.03 -7.66 -2.39
C LEU A 137 2.47 -7.47 -2.82
N ASP A 138 3.33 -8.36 -2.31
CA ASP A 138 4.70 -8.49 -2.74
C ASP A 138 4.85 -9.78 -3.56
N ALA A 139 5.22 -9.65 -4.84
CA ALA A 139 5.54 -10.80 -5.68
C ALA A 139 6.97 -11.31 -5.44
N VAL A 140 7.88 -10.42 -5.03
CA VAL A 140 9.28 -10.75 -4.75
C VAL A 140 9.57 -10.52 -3.28
N GLN A 141 9.88 -11.59 -2.55
CA GLN A 141 10.25 -11.48 -1.14
C GLN A 141 11.69 -11.00 -1.02
N VAL A 142 11.88 -9.93 -0.24
CA VAL A 142 13.18 -9.40 0.15
C VAL A 142 13.22 -9.29 1.67
N ARG A 143 14.24 -9.88 2.31
CA ARG A 143 14.41 -9.80 3.78
C ARG A 143 15.29 -8.62 4.16
N SER A 144 14.69 -7.59 4.75
CA SER A 144 15.40 -6.38 5.20
C SER A 144 16.39 -6.66 6.34
N ASP A 145 16.08 -7.59 7.25
CA ASP A 145 16.96 -7.92 8.39
C ASP A 145 18.32 -8.44 7.92
N SER A 146 18.33 -9.27 6.87
CA SER A 146 19.56 -9.78 6.26
C SER A 146 20.38 -8.66 5.62
N LEU A 147 19.72 -7.66 5.03
CA LEU A 147 20.40 -6.49 4.47
C LEU A 147 21.10 -5.67 5.58
N GLN A 148 20.45 -5.51 6.74
CA GLN A 148 21.02 -4.76 7.87
C GLN A 148 22.16 -5.51 8.58
N SER A 149 22.02 -6.83 8.77
CA SER A 149 22.98 -7.64 9.53
C SER A 149 24.15 -8.17 8.69
N ALA A 150 23.89 -8.60 7.46
CA ALA A 150 24.89 -9.24 6.58
C ALA A 150 25.31 -8.35 5.39
N GLY A 151 24.75 -7.15 5.25
CA GLY A 151 25.06 -6.22 4.15
C GLY A 151 24.56 -6.67 2.77
N SER A 152 23.88 -7.81 2.68
CA SER A 152 23.22 -8.29 1.47
C SER A 152 22.05 -9.22 1.76
N THR A 153 21.12 -9.31 0.82
CA THR A 153 19.92 -10.15 0.88
C THR A 153 19.56 -10.65 -0.52
N ALA A 154 18.71 -11.67 -0.61
CA ALA A 154 18.22 -12.19 -1.87
C ALA A 154 16.76 -11.76 -2.09
N GLY A 155 16.46 -11.28 -3.29
CA GLY A 155 15.11 -11.11 -3.81
C GLY A 155 14.67 -12.37 -4.54
N LEU A 156 13.65 -13.06 -4.01
CA LEU A 156 13.17 -14.34 -4.54
C LEU A 156 11.69 -14.25 -4.91
N TYR A 157 11.33 -14.78 -6.08
CA TYR A 157 9.92 -14.87 -6.48
C TYR A 157 9.17 -15.86 -5.59
N ARG A 158 8.07 -15.43 -4.96
CA ARG A 158 7.21 -16.28 -4.12
C ARG A 158 5.74 -16.11 -4.52
N PRO A 159 5.19 -16.99 -5.37
CA PRO A 159 3.79 -16.87 -5.80
C PRO A 159 2.82 -17.21 -4.67
N LEU A 160 1.86 -16.32 -4.42
CA LEU A 160 0.84 -16.44 -3.36
C LEU A 160 -0.39 -17.26 -3.74
N ASN A 161 -0.41 -17.87 -4.93
CA ASN A 161 -1.60 -18.52 -5.53
C ASN A 161 -2.76 -17.55 -5.87
N LEU A 162 -2.49 -16.24 -6.02
CA LEU A 162 -3.48 -15.21 -6.38
C LEU A 162 -3.40 -14.75 -7.84
N VAL A 163 -2.42 -15.23 -8.61
CA VAL A 163 -2.13 -14.73 -9.96
C VAL A 163 -3.31 -14.94 -10.90
N ASP A 164 -3.94 -16.11 -10.86
CA ASP A 164 -5.12 -16.45 -11.68
C ASP A 164 -6.33 -15.58 -11.32
N GLN A 165 -6.58 -15.40 -10.02
CA GLN A 165 -7.70 -14.62 -9.50
C GLN A 165 -7.56 -13.13 -9.86
N LEU A 166 -6.40 -12.53 -9.59
CA LEU A 166 -6.14 -11.13 -9.94
C LEU A 166 -6.13 -10.90 -11.46
N PHE A 167 -5.60 -11.86 -12.24
CA PHE A 167 -5.62 -11.78 -13.69
C PHE A 167 -7.05 -11.77 -14.23
N LYS A 168 -7.92 -12.62 -13.66
CA LYS A 168 -9.36 -12.65 -13.99
C LYS A 168 -10.06 -11.33 -13.64
N TYR A 169 -9.64 -10.65 -12.58
CA TYR A 169 -10.16 -9.34 -12.19
C TYR A 169 -9.59 -8.18 -13.01
N GLY A 170 -8.47 -8.40 -13.69
CA GLY A 170 -7.93 -7.49 -14.68
C GLY A 170 -6.60 -6.82 -14.33
N VAL A 171 -5.85 -7.39 -13.39
CA VAL A 171 -4.50 -6.93 -13.03
C VAL A 171 -3.51 -8.10 -12.98
N ARG A 172 -2.27 -7.83 -13.39
CA ARG A 172 -1.13 -8.75 -13.25
C ARG A 172 -0.03 -8.06 -12.45
N VAL A 173 0.30 -8.60 -11.29
CA VAL A 173 1.49 -8.19 -10.53
C VAL A 173 2.72 -8.85 -11.15
N ASN A 174 3.69 -8.05 -11.58
CA ASN A 174 4.90 -8.56 -12.20
C ASN A 174 5.95 -8.83 -11.11
N PRO A 175 6.59 -10.01 -11.10
CA PRO A 175 7.65 -10.32 -10.14
C PRO A 175 8.96 -9.65 -10.54
N LYS A 176 9.01 -8.32 -10.48
CA LYS A 176 10.18 -7.50 -10.78
C LYS A 176 10.32 -6.44 -9.70
N ILE A 177 11.53 -6.22 -9.20
CA ILE A 177 11.80 -5.15 -8.23
C ILE A 177 12.16 -3.89 -9.02
N VAL A 178 11.59 -2.76 -8.62
CA VAL A 178 11.94 -1.44 -9.16
C VAL A 178 13.20 -0.91 -8.48
N GLN A 179 14.12 -0.37 -9.28
CA GLN A 179 15.14 0.56 -8.81
C GLN A 179 14.85 1.94 -9.42
N ASP A 180 14.90 3.00 -8.61
CA ASP A 180 14.59 4.36 -9.04
C ASP A 180 15.64 5.35 -8.52
N GLN A 181 16.01 6.33 -9.33
CA GLN A 181 16.86 7.43 -8.88
C GLN A 181 16.13 8.37 -7.91
N GLN A 182 14.81 8.52 -8.05
CA GLN A 182 13.96 9.21 -7.09
C GLN A 182 13.62 8.25 -5.95
N CYS A 183 14.48 8.22 -4.94
CA CYS A 183 14.41 7.25 -3.86
C CYS A 183 14.59 7.89 -2.47
N SER A 184 14.19 7.13 -1.46
CA SER A 184 14.35 7.51 -0.07
C SER A 184 15.81 7.38 0.38
N ILE A 185 16.17 8.16 1.39
CA ILE A 185 17.47 8.10 2.04
C ILE A 185 17.35 7.18 3.26
N ILE A 186 18.29 6.25 3.41
CA ILE A 186 18.38 5.36 4.57
C ILE A 186 19.65 5.65 5.37
N PRO A 187 19.64 5.48 6.69
CA PRO A 187 20.85 5.52 7.49
C PRO A 187 21.62 4.20 7.35
N ILE A 188 22.89 4.25 6.95
CA ILE A 188 23.78 3.08 6.94
C ILE A 188 24.89 3.23 7.97
N ASN A 189 25.23 2.13 8.65
CA ASN A 189 26.39 2.12 9.54
C ASN A 189 27.68 2.00 8.73
N ILE A 190 28.53 3.02 8.79
CA ILE A 190 29.83 3.08 8.11
C ILE A 190 31.01 2.84 9.08
N ALA A 191 30.74 2.48 10.33
CA ALA A 191 31.78 2.15 11.30
C ALA A 191 32.42 0.79 10.98
N LEU A 192 33.71 0.66 11.26
CA LEU A 192 34.40 -0.63 11.18
C LEU A 192 33.94 -1.54 12.32
N ALA A 193 34.03 -2.86 12.12
CA ALA A 193 33.67 -3.84 13.14
C ALA A 193 34.40 -3.55 14.47
N GLY A 194 33.63 -3.47 15.56
CA GLY A 194 34.13 -3.16 16.90
C GLY A 194 34.24 -1.67 17.25
N GLN A 195 33.95 -0.76 16.32
CA GLN A 195 33.84 0.67 16.59
C GLN A 195 32.39 1.08 16.91
N GLN A 196 32.24 2.24 17.55
CA GLN A 196 30.92 2.83 17.79
C GLN A 196 30.18 3.05 16.46
N PRO A 197 28.90 2.63 16.34
CA PRO A 197 28.12 2.83 15.13
C PRO A 197 28.12 4.29 14.69
N ARG A 198 28.43 4.53 13.42
CA ARG A 198 28.36 5.86 12.81
C ARG A 198 27.46 5.77 11.60
N PHE A 199 26.29 6.40 11.70
CA PHE A 199 25.30 6.38 10.63
C PHE A 199 25.55 7.50 9.63
N SER A 200 25.48 7.18 8.34
CA SER A 200 25.54 8.14 7.23
C SER A 200 24.30 8.01 6.35
N PRO A 201 23.64 9.12 5.99
CA PRO A 201 22.48 9.10 5.10
C PRO A 201 22.92 8.80 3.66
N VAL A 202 22.33 7.79 3.04
CA VAL A 202 22.58 7.42 1.64
C VAL A 202 21.29 7.19 0.86
N PRO A 203 21.22 7.58 -0.41
CA PRO A 203 20.07 7.25 -1.26
C PRO A 203 20.03 5.73 -1.51
N TRP A 204 18.85 5.14 -1.36
CA TRP A 204 18.66 3.71 -1.55
C TRP A 204 17.67 3.44 -2.67
N ILE A 205 18.21 3.12 -3.86
CA ILE A 205 17.45 3.00 -5.12
C ILE A 205 16.32 1.98 -5.08
N TYR A 206 16.35 1.04 -4.12
CA TYR A 206 15.30 0.04 -3.90
C TYR A 206 14.11 0.55 -3.09
N PHE A 207 14.17 1.78 -2.56
CA PHE A 207 13.07 2.47 -1.88
C PHE A 207 12.56 3.66 -2.71
N PRO A 208 11.92 3.45 -3.87
CA PRO A 208 11.40 4.53 -4.69
C PRO A 208 10.42 5.43 -3.92
N LEU A 209 10.49 6.74 -4.20
CA LEU A 209 9.45 7.69 -3.83
C LEU A 209 8.49 7.80 -5.02
N LEU A 210 7.30 7.23 -4.85
CA LEU A 210 6.29 7.08 -5.90
C LEU A 210 5.52 8.39 -6.10
N THR A 211 5.21 8.69 -7.35
CA THR A 211 4.46 9.88 -7.74
C THR A 211 2.97 9.52 -7.84
N PRO A 212 2.09 10.17 -7.05
CA PRO A 212 0.65 9.98 -7.15
C PRO A 212 0.05 10.65 -8.39
N LEU A 213 -1.02 10.08 -8.91
CA LEU A 213 -1.77 10.67 -10.01
C LEU A 213 -2.71 11.77 -9.50
N ASN A 214 -2.42 13.03 -9.83
CA ASN A 214 -3.15 14.19 -9.26
C ASN A 214 -4.62 14.35 -9.72
N ASN A 215 -5.14 13.51 -10.60
CA ASN A 215 -6.49 13.63 -11.16
C ASN A 215 -7.52 12.63 -10.60
N HIS A 216 -7.24 12.03 -9.45
CA HIS A 216 -8.13 11.05 -8.82
C HIS A 216 -8.33 11.37 -7.33
N PRO A 217 -9.55 11.29 -6.77
CA PRO A 217 -9.82 11.67 -5.38
C PRO A 217 -8.93 10.96 -4.34
N VAL A 218 -8.59 9.69 -4.58
CA VAL A 218 -7.72 8.88 -3.70
C VAL A 218 -6.28 9.40 -3.64
N THR A 219 -5.80 10.05 -4.71
CA THR A 219 -4.39 10.45 -4.85
C THR A 219 -4.18 11.96 -5.01
N LYS A 220 -5.26 12.74 -5.05
CA LYS A 220 -5.22 14.20 -5.15
C LYS A 220 -4.57 14.77 -3.89
N ASN A 221 -3.67 15.74 -4.07
CA ASN A 221 -2.97 16.44 -2.99
C ASN A 221 -2.07 15.55 -2.10
N LEU A 222 -1.76 14.32 -2.53
CA LEU A 222 -0.77 13.50 -1.84
C LEU A 222 0.65 13.91 -2.22
N ASN A 223 1.55 13.85 -1.23
CA ASN A 223 2.99 13.94 -1.44
C ASN A 223 3.53 12.66 -2.10
N LEU A 224 4.82 12.65 -2.44
CA LEU A 224 5.50 11.43 -2.86
C LEU A 224 5.35 10.34 -1.79
N ILE A 225 5.02 9.13 -2.23
CA ILE A 225 4.76 7.99 -1.34
C ILE A 225 6.02 7.12 -1.30
N LYS A 226 6.62 6.99 -0.12
CA LYS A 226 7.74 6.06 0.08
C LYS A 226 7.26 4.62 -0.10
N SER A 227 8.01 3.83 -0.85
CA SER A 227 7.82 2.39 -1.00
C SER A 227 9.11 1.64 -0.71
N GLU A 228 9.02 0.33 -0.46
CA GLU A 228 10.18 -0.52 -0.22
C GLU A 228 10.10 -1.77 -1.10
N PHE A 229 11.12 -2.02 -1.93
CA PHE A 229 11.22 -3.18 -2.82
C PHE A 229 10.00 -3.39 -3.74
N ILE A 230 9.34 -2.29 -4.13
CA ILE A 230 8.06 -2.32 -4.84
C ILE A 230 8.10 -3.09 -6.16
N ASN A 231 7.03 -3.82 -6.45
CA ASN A 231 6.82 -4.51 -7.71
C ASN A 231 5.99 -3.69 -8.70
N THR A 232 6.22 -3.91 -10.00
CA THR A 232 5.37 -3.29 -11.03
C THR A 232 4.12 -4.12 -11.28
N LEU A 233 3.09 -3.51 -11.84
CA LEU A 233 1.87 -4.21 -12.25
C LEU A 233 1.40 -3.74 -13.62
N ASP A 234 0.62 -4.57 -14.31
CA ASP A 234 -0.03 -4.22 -15.57
C ASP A 234 -1.52 -4.52 -15.50
N THR A 235 -2.34 -3.77 -16.23
CA THR A 235 -3.76 -4.09 -16.42
C THR A 235 -3.97 -5.05 -17.58
N VAL A 236 -5.03 -5.87 -17.49
CA VAL A 236 -5.50 -6.72 -18.58
C VAL A 236 -6.61 -5.99 -19.35
N SER A 237 -6.39 -5.77 -20.65
CA SER A 237 -7.29 -4.97 -21.50
C SER A 237 -8.63 -5.65 -21.82
N ALA A 238 -8.72 -6.97 -21.71
CA ALA A 238 -9.85 -7.77 -22.20
C ALA A 238 -11.02 -7.94 -21.21
N ILE A 239 -11.30 -6.94 -20.36
CA ILE A 239 -12.43 -7.00 -19.41
C ILE A 239 -13.20 -5.67 -19.45
N PRO A 240 -14.18 -5.53 -20.35
CA PRO A 240 -14.92 -4.27 -20.55
C PRO A 240 -15.73 -3.81 -19.33
N SER A 241 -16.19 -4.76 -18.50
CA SER A 241 -16.99 -4.47 -17.29
C SER A 241 -16.18 -3.88 -16.13
N VAL A 242 -14.85 -3.84 -16.23
CA VAL A 242 -13.95 -3.37 -15.19
C VAL A 242 -13.15 -2.17 -15.70
N LYS A 243 -13.41 -1.01 -15.12
CA LYS A 243 -12.61 0.21 -15.28
C LYS A 243 -11.31 0.06 -14.51
N LYS A 244 -10.19 0.43 -15.13
CA LYS A 244 -8.87 0.41 -14.49
C LYS A 244 -8.27 1.82 -14.49
N LYS A 245 -7.73 2.23 -13.35
CA LYS A 245 -7.07 3.53 -13.19
C LYS A 245 -5.77 3.35 -12.41
N TYR A 246 -4.64 3.61 -13.05
CA TYR A 246 -3.35 3.65 -12.33
C TYR A 246 -3.33 4.81 -11.33
N LEU A 247 -2.79 4.56 -10.14
CA LEU A 247 -2.78 5.52 -9.03
C LEU A 247 -1.38 6.04 -8.73
N LEU A 248 -0.37 5.16 -8.76
CA LEU A 248 1.01 5.47 -8.38
C LEU A 248 1.98 5.04 -9.47
N PHE A 249 2.99 5.87 -9.69
CA PHE A 249 4.03 5.67 -10.71
C PHE A 249 5.42 5.88 -10.14
N THR A 250 6.40 5.21 -10.73
CA THR A 250 7.82 5.52 -10.52
C THR A 250 8.21 6.82 -11.24
N SER A 251 9.45 7.27 -11.07
CA SER A 251 9.96 8.47 -11.74
C SER A 251 10.25 8.22 -13.23
N LYS A 252 10.84 9.23 -13.90
CA LYS A 252 11.31 9.11 -15.28
C LYS A 252 12.57 8.24 -15.42
N PHE A 253 13.30 8.04 -14.32
CA PHE A 253 14.60 7.38 -14.29
C PHE A 253 14.53 6.15 -13.39
N SER A 254 13.86 5.13 -13.89
CA SER A 254 13.68 3.85 -13.22
C SER A 254 14.26 2.71 -14.05
N ARG A 255 14.48 1.57 -13.41
CA ARG A 255 14.74 0.29 -14.06
C ARG A 255 14.07 -0.83 -13.28
N VAL A 256 14.00 -2.01 -13.89
CA VAL A 256 13.46 -3.21 -13.27
C VAL A 256 14.51 -4.31 -13.25
N ILE A 257 14.51 -5.10 -12.18
CA ILE A 257 15.35 -6.28 -12.05
C ILE A 257 14.48 -7.48 -11.71
N SER A 258 14.82 -8.64 -12.29
CA SER A 258 14.05 -9.88 -12.12
C SER A 258 14.73 -10.78 -11.08
N PRO A 259 13.96 -11.49 -10.23
CA PRO A 259 14.50 -12.51 -9.33
C PRO A 259 14.95 -13.77 -10.11
N PRO A 260 15.84 -14.60 -9.54
CA PRO A 260 16.56 -14.37 -8.28
C PRO A 260 17.59 -13.25 -8.44
N VAL A 261 17.61 -12.32 -7.48
CA VAL A 261 18.54 -11.19 -7.51
C VAL A 261 19.20 -10.99 -6.15
N ARG A 262 20.49 -10.66 -6.15
CA ARG A 262 21.22 -10.28 -4.94
C ARG A 262 21.14 -8.77 -4.78
N ILE A 263 20.68 -8.32 -3.63
CA ILE A 263 20.60 -6.91 -3.22
C ILE A 263 21.67 -6.68 -2.17
N SER A 264 22.54 -5.70 -2.36
CA SER A 264 23.65 -5.44 -1.43
C SER A 264 23.91 -3.96 -1.19
N LEU A 265 24.31 -3.63 0.03
CA LEU A 265 24.78 -2.29 0.38
C LEU A 265 26.05 -1.89 -0.39
N GLU A 266 26.78 -2.84 -1.00
CA GLU A 266 27.89 -2.54 -1.90
C GLU A 266 27.46 -1.75 -3.15
N GLU A 267 26.20 -1.84 -3.57
CA GLU A 267 25.64 -1.06 -4.68
C GLU A 267 25.63 0.44 -4.39
N ILE A 268 25.74 0.86 -3.12
CA ILE A 268 25.92 2.28 -2.78
C ILE A 268 27.31 2.77 -3.18
N LYS A 269 28.34 1.91 -3.07
CA LYS A 269 29.71 2.23 -3.48
C LYS A 269 29.87 2.15 -4.99
N ASN A 270 29.18 1.19 -5.61
CA ASN A 270 29.20 0.93 -7.04
C ASN A 270 27.77 1.03 -7.61
N PRO A 271 27.21 2.25 -7.72
CA PRO A 271 25.85 2.43 -8.21
C PRO A 271 25.75 2.04 -9.70
N PRO A 272 24.59 1.53 -10.14
CA PRO A 272 24.35 1.28 -11.56
C PRO A 272 24.54 2.56 -12.39
N ALA A 273 25.00 2.40 -13.64
CA ALA A 273 25.23 3.55 -14.50
C ALA A 273 23.90 4.28 -14.79
N PRO A 274 23.87 5.62 -14.88
CA PRO A 274 22.63 6.37 -15.13
C PRO A 274 21.86 5.92 -16.38
N LYS A 275 22.58 5.46 -17.41
CA LYS A 275 22.01 4.91 -18.66
C LYS A 275 21.18 3.63 -18.46
N GLU A 276 21.37 2.92 -17.35
CA GLU A 276 20.61 1.71 -17.02
C GLU A 276 19.22 2.04 -16.49
N PHE A 277 18.97 3.29 -16.06
CA PHE A 277 17.66 3.79 -15.63
C PHE A 277 16.88 4.33 -16.84
N ASN A 278 16.52 3.41 -17.74
CA ASN A 278 15.97 3.72 -19.06
C ASN A 278 14.45 3.52 -19.18
N VAL A 279 13.74 3.27 -18.07
CA VAL A 279 12.30 3.09 -18.04
C VAL A 279 11.65 4.19 -17.22
N SER A 280 10.51 4.69 -17.68
CA SER A 280 9.82 5.82 -17.06
C SER A 280 8.40 5.47 -16.63
N HIS A 281 7.96 6.05 -15.52
CA HIS A 281 6.58 6.01 -15.02
C HIS A 281 5.99 4.60 -14.98
N LEU A 282 6.73 3.65 -14.39
CA LEU A 282 6.23 2.30 -14.19
C LEU A 282 5.04 2.35 -13.22
N PRO A 283 3.88 1.79 -13.57
CA PRO A 283 2.76 1.70 -12.66
C PRO A 283 3.01 0.67 -11.57
N VAL A 284 2.69 1.04 -10.33
CA VAL A 284 2.83 0.18 -9.14
C VAL A 284 1.57 0.08 -8.30
N ALA A 285 0.53 0.85 -8.62
CA ALA A 285 -0.78 0.77 -7.98
C ALA A 285 -1.89 1.00 -9.02
N VAL A 286 -2.99 0.24 -8.92
CA VAL A 286 -4.16 0.36 -9.78
C VAL A 286 -5.44 0.22 -8.99
N LEU A 287 -6.44 1.04 -9.33
CA LEU A 287 -7.82 0.91 -8.89
C LEU A 287 -8.62 0.15 -9.95
N LEU A 288 -9.40 -0.84 -9.52
CA LEU A 288 -10.32 -1.61 -10.35
C LEU A 288 -11.76 -1.35 -9.86
N GLU A 289 -12.64 -0.95 -10.77
CA GLU A 289 -14.05 -0.65 -10.44
C GLU A 289 -14.99 -1.26 -11.47
N GLY A 290 -16.09 -1.86 -11.02
CA GLY A 290 -17.14 -2.40 -11.89
C GLY A 290 -17.58 -3.78 -11.48
N SER A 291 -18.00 -4.58 -12.46
CA SER A 291 -18.49 -5.95 -12.24
C SER A 291 -17.43 -6.96 -12.65
N PHE A 292 -17.05 -7.79 -11.69
CA PHE A 292 -16.04 -8.83 -11.86
C PHE A 292 -16.70 -10.17 -12.22
N GLU A 293 -15.96 -11.03 -12.91
CA GLU A 293 -16.37 -12.42 -13.15
C GLU A 293 -15.58 -13.33 -12.22
N SER A 294 -16.30 -14.20 -11.49
CA SER A 294 -15.68 -15.16 -10.57
C SER A 294 -14.63 -16.03 -11.26
N VAL A 295 -13.47 -16.21 -10.60
CA VAL A 295 -12.43 -17.15 -11.07
C VAL A 295 -12.87 -18.61 -10.95
N PHE A 296 -13.87 -18.87 -10.11
CA PHE A 296 -14.46 -20.18 -9.87
C PHE A 296 -15.68 -20.49 -10.75
N LYS A 297 -16.07 -19.57 -11.65
CA LYS A 297 -17.12 -19.85 -12.62
C LYS A 297 -16.79 -21.12 -13.42
N ASN A 298 -17.76 -22.02 -13.50
CA ASN A 298 -17.63 -23.33 -14.15
C ASN A 298 -16.61 -24.29 -13.50
N ARG A 299 -16.19 -24.04 -12.26
CA ARG A 299 -15.43 -25.01 -11.45
C ARG A 299 -16.38 -25.71 -10.46
N PRO A 300 -16.15 -26.99 -10.12
CA PRO A 300 -16.93 -27.67 -9.08
C PRO A 300 -16.71 -27.00 -7.72
N THR A 301 -17.71 -26.26 -7.24
CA THR A 301 -17.64 -25.45 -6.01
C THR A 301 -17.74 -26.28 -4.73
N ASP A 302 -18.37 -27.45 -4.81
CA ASP A 302 -18.58 -28.36 -3.67
C ASP A 302 -17.27 -28.89 -3.06
N LEU A 303 -16.16 -28.79 -3.81
CA LEU A 303 -14.83 -29.20 -3.35
C LEU A 303 -14.17 -28.18 -2.41
N TYR A 304 -14.72 -26.97 -2.33
CA TYR A 304 -14.13 -25.85 -1.57
C TYR A 304 -14.95 -25.48 -0.33
N ILE A 305 -16.10 -26.13 -0.14
CA ILE A 305 -17.03 -25.91 0.96
C ILE A 305 -17.01 -27.19 1.80
N GLY A 306 -16.38 -27.12 2.97
CA GLY A 306 -16.32 -28.20 3.96
C GLY A 306 -16.97 -27.79 5.26
#